data_AF-W7VY77-F1
#
_entry.id   AF-W7VY77-F1
#
_cell.length_a   1.000
_cell.length_b   1.000
_cell.length_c   1.000
_cell.angle_alpha   90.00
_cell.angle_beta   90.00
_cell.angle_gamma   90.00
#
_symmetry.space_group_name_H-M   'P 1'
#
loop_
_entity.id
_entity.type
_entity.pdbx_description
1 polymer ?
#
loop_
_entity_poly.entity_id
_entity_poly.type
_entity_poly.pdbx_seq_one_letter_code
_entity_poly.pdbx_strand_id
1 'polypeptide(L)' 'MYGGSWVKQGKFGDSETVDLGRTLAHILNVRPPNGCEGRVLTEALR' A
#
# COMPACT_ATOMS: atom_id res chain seq x y z
N MET A 1 9.17 -14.92 14.15
CA MET A 1 9.61 -13.54 13.83
C MET A 1 8.57 -12.99 12.87
N TYR A 2 7.51 -12.35 13.38
CA TYR A 2 6.56 -11.67 12.50
C TYR A 2 7.16 -10.32 12.14
N GLY A 3 7.15 -9.99 10.84
CA GLY A 3 7.81 -8.80 10.30
C GLY A 3 7.36 -7.50 10.97
N GLY A 4 8.19 -6.47 10.85
CA GLY A 4 7.90 -5.15 11.42
C GLY A 4 6.59 -4.55 10.88
N SER A 5 6.00 -3.62 11.64
CA SER A 5 4.79 -2.91 11.25
C SER A 5 5.01 -2.15 9.93
N TRP A 6 4.21 -2.45 8.90
CA TRP A 6 4.28 -1.77 7.60
C TRP A 6 3.49 -0.47 7.57
N VAL A 7 2.45 -0.35 8.40
CA VAL A 7 1.51 0.77 8.39
C VAL A 7 1.75 1.68 9.60
N LYS A 8 1.77 2.99 9.37
CA LYS A 8 1.80 4.03 10.40
C LYS A 8 0.44 4.10 11.11
N GLN A 9 0.43 4.37 12.42
CA GLN A 9 -0.82 4.62 13.13
C GLN A 9 -1.36 6.02 12.76
N GLY A 10 -2.66 6.13 12.52
CA GLY A 10 -3.31 7.41 12.20
C GLY A 10 -4.48 7.25 11.25
N LYS A 11 -5.02 8.40 10.81
CA LYS A 11 -5.98 8.48 9.70
C LYS A 11 -5.29 9.10 8.49
N PHE A 12 -5.49 8.49 7.34
CA PHE A 12 -5.03 8.96 6.03
C PHE A 12 -6.26 9.16 5.14
N GLY A 13 -6.21 10.09 4.20
CA GLY A 13 -7.31 10.42 3.29
C GLY A 13 -6.78 10.66 1.89
N ASP A 14 -7.67 11.09 0.97
CA ASP A 14 -7.33 11.32 -0.44
C ASP A 14 -6.74 10.07 -1.12
N SER A 15 -7.47 8.96 -0.96
CA SER A 15 -7.08 7.63 -1.44
C SER A 15 -8.27 6.93 -2.07
N GLU A 16 -8.00 6.09 -3.05
CA GLU A 16 -8.99 5.28 -3.74
C GLU A 16 -8.77 3.79 -3.48
N THR A 17 -9.82 2.99 -3.64
CA THR A 17 -9.72 1.53 -3.44
C THR A 17 -8.68 0.88 -4.37
N VAL A 18 -8.46 1.48 -5.55
CA VAL A 18 -7.47 1.00 -6.53
C VAL A 18 -6.01 1.19 -6.07
N ASP A 19 -5.75 2.07 -5.09
CA ASP A 19 -4.41 2.28 -4.52
C ASP A 19 -3.96 1.11 -3.63
N LEU A 20 -4.91 0.38 -3.06
CA LEU A 20 -4.63 -0.75 -2.18
C LEU A 20 -3.86 -1.85 -2.91
N GLY A 21 -4.20 -2.11 -4.18
CA GLY A 21 -3.56 -3.14 -4.99
C GLY A 21 -2.06 -2.89 -5.18
N ARG A 22 -1.67 -1.66 -5.55
CA ARG A 22 -0.25 -1.28 -5.68
C ARG A 22 0.46 -1.19 -4.34
N THR A 23 -0.24 -0.71 -3.31
CA THR A 23 0.32 -0.59 -1.96
C THR A 23 0.68 -1.96 -1.38
N LEU A 24 -0.22 -2.94 -1.48
CA LEU A 24 0.06 -4.31 -1.05
C LEU A 24 1.16 -4.97 -1.89
N ALA A 25 1.14 -4.76 -3.21
CA ALA A 25 2.19 -5.29 -4.08
C ALA A 25 3.59 -4.75 -3.71
N HIS A 26 3.67 -3.47 -3.35
CA HIS A 26 4.89 -2.83 -2.87
C HIS A 26 5.37 -3.44 -1.54
N ILE A 27 4.49 -3.56 -0.54
CA ILE A 27 4.82 -4.16 0.78
C ILE A 27 5.31 -5.59 0.63
N LEU A 28 4.63 -6.38 -0.19
CA LEU A 28 4.91 -7.81 -0.37
C LEU A 28 6.04 -8.08 -1.37
N ASN A 29 6.60 -7.03 -1.99
CA ASN A 29 7.62 -7.11 -3.03
C ASN A 29 7.21 -8.08 -4.17
N VAL A 30 5.99 -7.93 -4.66
CA VAL A 30 5.45 -8.69 -5.80
C VAL A 30 5.07 -7.76 -6.93
N ARG A 31 4.98 -8.31 -8.15
CA ARG A 31 4.48 -7.54 -9.29
C ARG A 31 3.03 -7.09 -9.02
N PRO A 32 2.68 -5.82 -9.25
CA PRO A 32 1.32 -5.34 -9.08
C PRO A 32 0.35 -5.99 -10.07
N PRO A 33 -0.96 -6.06 -9.74
CA PRO A 33 -1.98 -6.58 -10.65
C PRO A 33 -1.98 -5.83 -12.00
N ASN A 34 -2.28 -6.53 -13.10
CA ASN A 34 -2.46 -5.89 -14.39
C ASN A 34 -3.68 -4.96 -14.34
N GLY A 35 -3.57 -3.75 -14.91
CA GLY A 35 -4.65 -2.75 -14.89
C GLY A 35 -4.81 -2.02 -13.55
N CYS A 36 -3.88 -2.21 -12.60
CA CYS A 36 -3.89 -1.44 -11.36
C CYS A 36 -3.37 -0.01 -11.63
N GLU A 37 -4.29 0.94 -11.79
CA GLU A 37 -3.99 2.35 -12.09
C GLU A 37 -3.68 3.20 -10.85
N GLY A 38 -4.07 2.72 -9.66
CA GLY A 38 -3.84 3.44 -8.40
C GLY A 38 -2.36 3.66 -8.08
N ARG A 39 -2.10 4.53 -7.09
CA ARG A 39 -0.77 4.84 -6.56
C ARG A 39 -0.43 4.00 -5.33
N VAL A 40 0.82 4.06 -4.89
CA VAL A 40 1.22 3.53 -3.58
C VAL A 40 0.89 4.58 -2.52
N LEU A 41 0.22 4.17 -1.43
CA LEU A 41 -0.12 5.02 -0.29
C LEU A 41 1.08 5.24 0.63
N THR A 42 2.13 5.90 0.13
CA THR A 42 3.40 6.11 0.84
C THR A 42 3.23 6.90 2.14
N GLU A 43 2.21 7.73 2.24
CA GLU A 43 1.82 8.46 3.45
C GLU A 43 1.49 7.52 4.62
N ALA A 44 0.88 6.37 4.32
CA ALA A 44 0.46 5.36 5.30
C ALA A 44 1.56 4.34 5.61
N LEU A 45 2.59 4.23 4.76
CA LEU A 45 3.69 3.27 4.92
C LEU A 45 4.80 3.81 5.82
N ARG A 46 5.48 2.92 6.56
CA ARG A 46 6.67 3.22 7.38
C ARG A 46 7.97 3.19 6.60
#